data_AF-A0ABD7WRD5-F1
#
_entry.id   AF-A0ABD7WRD5-F1
#
_cell.length_a   1.000
_cell.length_b   1.000
_cell.length_c   1.000
_cell.angle_alpha   90.00
_cell.angle_beta   90.00
_cell.angle_gamma   90.00
#
_symmetry.space_group_name_H-M   'P 1'
#
loop_
_entity.id
_entity.type
_entity.pdbx_description
1 polymer ?
#
loop_
_entity_poly.entity_id
_entity_poly.type
_entity_poly.pdbx_seq_one_letter_code
_entity_poly.pdbx_strand_id
1 'polypeptide(L)'
;MSIPKKNKPILLTVILMAAAFVVFFANRLLPQNSIFPSETGDLTILLWLFFAIDIGFIVALVLGVRTNKPSVVWFSIIANSIFFVLLSGLIFLLAIANGISEP
;
A
#
# COMPACT_ATOMS: atom_id res chain seq x y z
N MET A 1 16.25 -17.05 -10.78
CA MET A 1 16.43 -15.98 -11.78
C MET A 1 16.70 -14.68 -11.03
N SER A 2 17.91 -14.11 -11.10
CA SER A 2 18.27 -12.90 -10.35
C SER A 2 17.67 -11.66 -11.02
N ILE A 3 16.86 -10.91 -10.28
CA ILE A 3 16.25 -9.68 -10.79
C ILE A 3 17.36 -8.63 -10.90
N PRO A 4 17.60 -8.03 -12.09
CA PRO A 4 18.66 -7.06 -12.26
C PRO A 4 18.44 -5.89 -11.28
N LYS A 5 19.50 -5.47 -10.57
CA LYS A 5 19.49 -4.41 -9.53
C LYS A 5 18.72 -3.15 -9.94
N LYS A 6 18.64 -2.88 -11.25
CA LYS A 6 18.00 -1.72 -11.88
C LYS A 6 16.47 -1.76 -11.87
N ASN A 7 15.84 -2.93 -11.71
CA ASN A 7 14.38 -3.11 -11.72
C ASN A 7 13.80 -3.32 -10.31
N LYS A 8 14.63 -3.24 -9.27
CA LYS A 8 14.21 -3.37 -7.87
C LYS A 8 13.07 -2.41 -7.47
N PRO A 9 13.05 -1.13 -7.89
CA PRO A 9 11.98 -0.22 -7.52
C PRO A 9 10.63 -0.65 -8.11
N ILE A 10 10.64 -1.10 -9.37
CA ILE A 10 9.44 -1.59 -10.07
C ILE A 10 8.90 -2.82 -9.36
N LEU A 11 9.76 -3.78 -9.03
CA LEU A 11 9.37 -4.98 -8.31
C LEU A 11 8.75 -4.64 -6.96
N LEU A 12 9.35 -3.70 -6.21
CA LEU A 12 8.83 -3.27 -4.92
C LEU A 12 7.43 -2.65 -5.06
N THR A 13 7.22 -1.76 -6.06
CA THR A 13 5.89 -1.19 -6.34
C THR A 13 4.87 -2.30 -6.66
N VAL A 14 5.23 -3.31 -7.45
CA VAL A 14 4.34 -4.43 -7.78
C VAL A 14 4.01 -5.27 -6.54
N ILE A 15 4.99 -5.54 -5.68
CA ILE A 15 4.78 -6.27 -4.43
C ILE A 15 3.86 -5.49 -3.49
N LEU A 16 4.07 -4.18 -3.34
CA LEU A 16 3.24 -3.32 -2.50
C LEU A 16 1.80 -3.23 -3.04
N MET A 17 1.64 -3.13 -4.35
CA MET A 17 0.34 -3.15 -5.00
C MET A 17 -0.39 -4.48 -4.76
N ALA A 18 0.31 -5.61 -4.90
CA ALA A 18 -0.26 -6.93 -4.61
C ALA A 18 -0.62 -7.06 -3.12
N ALA A 19 0.24 -6.59 -2.21
CA ALA A 19 -0.03 -6.58 -0.78
C ALA A 19 -1.27 -5.74 -0.44
N ALA A 20 -1.38 -4.52 -0.98
CA ALA A 20 -2.56 -3.67 -0.80
C ALA A 20 -3.84 -4.36 -1.27
N PHE A 21 -3.79 -5.04 -2.42
CA PHE A 21 -4.92 -5.77 -2.96
C PHE A 21 -5.31 -6.96 -2.07
N VAL A 22 -4.33 -7.73 -1.60
CA VAL A 22 -4.58 -8.84 -0.66
C VAL A 22 -5.19 -8.32 0.64
N VAL A 23 -4.66 -7.24 1.23
CA VAL A 23 -5.21 -6.66 2.46
C VAL A 23 -6.65 -6.18 2.26
N PHE A 24 -6.93 -5.51 1.14
CA PHE A 24 -8.28 -5.02 0.84
C PHE A 24 -9.29 -6.16 0.65
N PHE A 25 -8.89 -7.25 -0.02
CA PHE A 25 -9.77 -8.39 -0.30
C PHE A 25 -9.70 -9.51 0.74
N ALA A 26 -8.85 -9.40 1.77
CA ALA A 26 -8.62 -10.47 2.75
C ALA A 26 -9.94 -10.95 3.39
N ASN A 27 -10.81 -10.03 3.80
CA ASN A 27 -12.12 -10.36 4.38
C ASN A 27 -13.05 -11.11 3.41
N ARG A 28 -12.91 -10.88 2.11
CA ARG A 28 -13.69 -11.60 1.09
C ARG A 28 -13.08 -12.95 0.74
N LEU A 29 -11.74 -13.06 0.77
CA LEU A 29 -11.01 -14.27 0.39
C LEU A 29 -11.00 -15.30 1.51
N LEU A 30 -11.02 -14.88 2.77
CA LEU A 30 -10.94 -15.75 3.93
C LEU A 30 -12.01 -15.42 4.99
N PRO A 31 -13.30 -15.63 4.69
CA PRO A 31 -14.40 -15.28 5.59
C PRO A 31 -14.41 -16.06 6.92
N GLN A 32 -13.67 -17.17 7.02
CA GLN A 32 -13.63 -18.03 8.22
C GLN A 32 -12.46 -17.73 9.17
N ASN A 33 -11.46 -16.95 8.73
CA ASN A 33 -10.40 -16.43 9.59
C ASN A 33 -10.45 -14.91 9.57
N SER A 34 -11.32 -14.34 10.40
CA SER A 34 -11.41 -12.90 10.61
C SER A 34 -10.18 -12.38 11.39
N ILE A 35 -8.99 -12.47 10.77
CA ILE A 35 -7.78 -11.76 11.22
C ILE A 35 -8.08 -10.25 11.26
N PHE A 36 -9.00 -9.79 10.42
CA PHE A 36 -9.58 -8.46 10.47
C PHE A 36 -10.99 -8.58 11.07
N PRO A 37 -11.16 -8.25 12.35
CA PRO A 37 -12.45 -8.40 13.01
C PRO A 37 -13.43 -7.34 12.49
N SER A 38 -14.16 -7.66 11.41
CA SER A 38 -15.29 -6.85 10.96
C SER A 38 -16.47 -6.91 11.94
N GLU A 39 -16.49 -7.90 12.85
CA GLU A 39 -17.58 -8.10 13.80
C GLU A 39 -17.54 -7.17 15.02
N THR A 40 -16.37 -6.62 15.37
CA THR A 40 -16.23 -5.64 16.48
C THR A 40 -16.20 -4.18 15.99
N GLY A 41 -16.22 -3.95 14.67
CA GLY A 41 -16.10 -2.61 14.09
C GLY A 41 -14.70 -1.99 14.20
N ASP A 42 -13.72 -2.73 14.76
CA ASP A 42 -12.36 -2.24 14.98
C ASP A 42 -11.51 -2.40 13.70
N LEU A 43 -11.43 -1.32 12.94
CA LEU A 43 -10.65 -1.22 11.70
C LEU A 43 -9.19 -0.81 11.96
N THR A 44 -8.77 -0.68 13.23
CA THR A 44 -7.46 -0.14 13.60
C THR A 44 -6.31 -0.96 13.01
N ILE A 45 -6.41 -2.30 13.04
CA ILE A 45 -5.39 -3.20 12.47
C ILE A 45 -5.28 -2.97 10.95
N LEU A 46 -6.40 -2.84 10.26
CA LEU A 46 -6.46 -2.61 8.82
C LEU A 46 -5.83 -1.24 8.47
N LEU A 47 -6.09 -0.23 9.30
CA LEU A 47 -5.58 1.12 9.17
C LEU A 47 -4.05 1.17 9.31
N TRP A 48 -3.50 0.52 10.34
CA TRP A 48 -2.04 0.38 10.51
C TRP A 48 -1.39 -0.39 9.36
N LEU A 49 -2.06 -1.40 8.82
CA LEU A 49 -1.52 -2.21 7.74
C LEU A 49 -1.48 -1.42 6.41
N PHE A 50 -2.54 -0.69 6.08
CA PHE A 50 -2.53 0.22 4.93
C PHE A 50 -1.50 1.33 5.12
N PHE A 51 -1.36 1.90 6.32
CA PHE A 51 -0.35 2.91 6.62
C PHE A 51 1.08 2.38 6.41
N ALA A 52 1.37 1.14 6.82
CA ALA A 52 2.66 0.51 6.58
C ALA A 52 2.94 0.31 5.07
N ILE A 53 1.92 -0.05 4.29
CA ILE A 53 2.04 -0.17 2.82
C ILE A 53 2.27 1.22 2.19
N ASP A 54 1.63 2.26 2.71
CA ASP A 54 1.76 3.64 2.23
C ASP A 54 3.21 4.15 2.39
N ILE A 55 3.80 3.90 3.56
CA ILE A 55 5.24 4.14 3.81
C ILE A 55 6.10 3.33 2.82
N GLY A 56 5.70 2.10 2.50
CA GLY A 56 6.33 1.29 1.48
C GLY A 56 6.39 1.97 0.11
N PHE A 57 5.31 2.62 -0.32
CA PHE A 57 5.27 3.36 -1.59
C PHE A 57 6.24 4.55 -1.58
N ILE A 58 6.38 5.26 -0.45
CA ILE A 58 7.38 6.31 -0.28
C ILE A 58 8.80 5.74 -0.43
N VAL A 59 9.10 4.62 0.24
CA VAL A 59 10.41 3.96 0.14
C VAL A 59 10.69 3.51 -1.30
N ALA A 60 9.69 2.97 -1.99
CA ALA A 60 9.79 2.57 -3.39
C ALA A 60 10.04 3.77 -4.32
N LEU A 61 9.42 4.90 -4.05
CA LEU A 61 9.65 6.16 -4.76
C LEU A 61 11.09 6.64 -4.56
N VAL A 62 11.58 6.70 -3.31
CA VAL A 62 12.96 7.13 -3.01
C VAL A 62 13.99 6.21 -3.68
N LEU A 63 13.75 4.90 -3.70
CA LEU A 63 14.61 3.93 -4.40
C LEU A 63 14.54 4.09 -5.92
N GLY A 64 13.37 4.40 -6.46
CA GLY A 64 13.14 4.59 -7.89
C GLY A 64 13.83 5.83 -8.46
N VAL A 65 13.73 6.95 -7.76
CA VAL A 65 14.36 8.23 -8.15
C VAL A 65 15.88 8.14 -8.12
N ARG A 66 16.46 7.30 -7.26
CA ARG A 66 17.91 7.05 -7.20
C ARG A 66 18.48 6.24 -8.39
N THR A 67 17.67 5.85 -9.38
CA THR A 67 18.14 5.06 -10.52
C THR A 67 18.60 5.92 -11.70
N ASN A 68 19.70 5.53 -12.35
CA ASN A 68 20.23 6.23 -13.55
C ASN A 68 19.43 6.00 -14.84
N LYS A 69 18.20 5.45 -14.77
CA LYS A 69 17.34 5.18 -15.95
C LYS A 69 16.15 6.14 -15.90
N PRO A 70 16.03 7.12 -16.81
CA PRO A 70 14.97 8.12 -16.75
C PRO A 70 13.57 7.47 -16.81
N SER A 71 13.40 6.40 -17.59
CA SER A 71 12.13 5.65 -17.64
C SER A 71 11.73 5.03 -16.30
N VAL A 72 12.69 4.52 -15.52
CA VAL A 72 12.42 3.94 -14.19
C VAL A 72 12.08 5.04 -13.19
N VAL A 73 12.78 6.18 -13.27
CA VAL A 73 12.51 7.35 -12.42
C VAL A 73 11.09 7.88 -12.65
N TRP A 74 10.71 8.14 -13.90
CA TRP A 74 9.36 8.63 -14.24
C TRP A 74 8.28 7.62 -13.85
N PHE A 75 8.48 6.33 -14.12
CA PHE A 75 7.56 5.29 -13.67
C PHE A 75 7.40 5.31 -12.15
N SER A 76 8.50 5.37 -11.40
CA SER A 76 8.46 5.37 -9.94
C SER A 76 7.81 6.63 -9.37
N ILE A 77 7.99 7.80 -9.98
CA ILE A 77 7.31 9.02 -9.54
C ILE A 77 5.80 8.87 -9.77
N ILE A 78 5.39 8.55 -11.01
CA ILE A 78 3.97 8.51 -11.38
C ILE A 78 3.24 7.40 -10.61
N ALA A 79 3.74 6.16 -10.69
CA ALA A 79 3.06 5.01 -10.11
C ALA A 79 2.99 5.11 -8.58
N ASN A 80 4.12 5.32 -7.90
CA ASN A 80 4.11 5.36 -6.43
C ASN A 80 3.36 6.58 -5.90
N SER A 81 3.37 7.73 -6.58
CA SER A 81 2.58 8.89 -6.14
C SER A 81 1.08 8.65 -6.30
N ILE A 82 0.64 8.05 -7.41
CA ILE A 82 -0.78 7.70 -7.61
C ILE A 82 -1.23 6.70 -6.54
N PHE A 83 -0.45 5.64 -6.32
CA PHE A 83 -0.78 4.64 -5.30
C PHE A 83 -0.77 5.24 -3.89
N PHE A 84 0.20 6.09 -3.58
CA PHE A 84 0.26 6.79 -2.30
C PHE A 84 -1.00 7.64 -2.07
N VAL A 85 -1.39 8.48 -3.03
CA VAL A 85 -2.60 9.33 -2.90
C VAL A 85 -3.87 8.48 -2.76
N LEU A 86 -4.00 7.41 -3.54
CA LEU A 86 -5.14 6.50 -3.46
C LEU A 86 -5.20 5.78 -2.11
N LEU A 87 -4.08 5.26 -1.62
CA LEU A 87 -4.01 4.54 -0.36
C LEU A 87 -4.23 5.48 0.83
N SER A 88 -3.61 6.66 0.81
CA SER A 88 -3.86 7.75 1.78
C SER A 88 -5.35 8.13 1.84
N GLY A 89 -6.02 8.27 0.69
CA GLY A 89 -7.46 8.53 0.65
C GLY A 89 -8.29 7.40 1.26
N LEU A 90 -7.90 6.15 1.01
CA LEU A 90 -8.55 4.97 1.58
C LEU A 90 -8.30 4.85 3.10
N ILE A 91 -7.11 5.16 3.58
CA ILE A 91 -6.77 5.24 5.01
C ILE A 91 -7.64 6.31 5.69
N PHE A 92 -7.81 7.48 5.05
CA PHE A 92 -8.66 8.54 5.59
C PHE A 92 -10.13 8.09 5.70
N LEU A 93 -10.67 7.43 4.68
CA LEU A 93 -12.02 6.85 4.73
C LEU A 93 -12.16 5.78 5.82
N LEU A 94 -11.14 4.93 6.00
CA LEU A 94 -11.08 3.95 7.08
C LEU A 94 -11.02 4.60 8.46
N ALA A 95 -10.29 5.71 8.61
CA ALA A 95 -10.21 6.45 9.86
C ALA A 95 -11.56 7.07 10.25
N ILE A 96 -12.31 7.59 9.27
CA ILE A 96 -13.69 8.05 9.46
C ILE A 96 -14.58 6.87 9.88
N ALA A 97 -14.51 5.76 9.15
CA ALA A 97 -15.32 4.57 9.44
C ALA A 97 -15.02 3.94 10.81
N ASN A 98 -13.80 4.11 11.32
CA ASN A 98 -13.37 3.64 12.64
C ASN A 98 -13.66 4.65 13.77
N GLY A 99 -14.30 5.78 13.48
CA GLY A 99 -14.59 6.83 14.47
C GLY A 99 -13.34 7.56 15.00
N ILE A 100 -12.18 7.42 14.35
CA ILE A 100 -10.93 8.08 14.77
C ILE A 100 -10.91 9.56 14.34
N SER A 101 -11.60 9.91 13.26
CA SER A 101 -11.61 11.27 12.72
C SER A 101 -12.94 12.01 12.90
N GLU A 102 -13.82 11.53 13.79
CA GLU A 102 -14.88 12.38 14.34
C GLU A 102 -14.27 13.31 15.42
N PRO A 103 -14.76 14.56 15.57
CA PRO A 103 -14.29 15.49 16.60
C PRO A 103 -14.69 15.10 18.02
#